data_AF-A0A9K3EH33-F1
#
_entry.id   AF-A0A9K3EH33-F1
#
_cell.length_a   1.000
_cell.length_b   1.000
_cell.length_c   1.000
_cell.angle_alpha   90.00
_cell.angle_beta   90.00
_cell.angle_gamma   90.00
#
_symmetry.space_group_name_H-M   'P 1'
#
loop_
_entity.id
_entity.type
_entity.pdbx_description
1 polymer ?
#
loop_
_entity_poly.entity_id
_entity_poly.type
_entity_poly.pdbx_seq_one_letter_code
_entity_poly.pdbx_strand_id
1 'polypeptide(L)'
;MTSLPKFFVLQSPSGGPYLCPVENPLTNRPSNILKCGESQILSPRVKFAMELSKTGDVTLVHIRSCFNNKYWVAHKSQGTFWIVAAADKPQEDTTNPACTLFRAYSNLTSQKTPGFQFLSIGKSMYVVNVRDSVGGLALQSDKGHTFPTVDWETLVILPSKVSFKSNDLSGNYLCSRTCPGQIL
;
A
#
# COMPACT_ATOMS: atom_id res chain seq x y z
N MET A 1 11.67 -18.67 -1.13
CA MET A 1 11.49 -17.57 -0.16
C MET A 1 10.97 -16.38 -0.93
N THR A 2 9.75 -15.91 -0.67
CA THR A 2 9.22 -14.69 -1.30
C THR A 2 9.79 -13.48 -0.57
N SER A 3 10.67 -12.74 -1.23
CA SER A 3 11.20 -11.47 -0.72
C SER A 3 10.08 -10.42 -0.63
N LEU A 4 10.15 -9.55 0.37
CA LEU A 4 9.24 -8.41 0.45
C LEU A 4 9.50 -7.46 -0.74
N PRO A 5 8.46 -6.94 -1.41
CA PRO A 5 8.64 -6.03 -2.53
C PRO A 5 9.22 -4.70 -2.05
N LYS A 6 10.19 -4.16 -2.81
CA LYS A 6 10.82 -2.87 -2.48
C LYS A 6 9.83 -1.72 -2.58
N PHE A 7 8.96 -1.76 -3.58
CA PHE A 7 7.90 -0.78 -3.80
C PHE A 7 6.57 -1.48 -3.96
N PHE A 8 5.52 -0.94 -3.34
CA PHE A 8 4.24 -1.63 -3.31
C PHE A 8 3.07 -0.66 -3.17
N VAL A 9 1.88 -1.18 -3.45
CA VAL A 9 0.59 -0.54 -3.22
C VAL A 9 -0.24 -1.41 -2.28
N LEU A 10 -0.94 -0.78 -1.34
CA LEU A 10 -1.90 -1.44 -0.48
C LEU A 10 -3.33 -1.10 -0.89
N GLN A 11 -4.16 -2.12 -1.05
CA GLN A 11 -5.60 -1.97 -1.24
C GLN A 11 -6.34 -2.11 0.09
N SER A 12 -7.53 -1.49 0.18
CA SER A 12 -8.46 -1.75 1.27
C SER A 12 -8.72 -3.26 1.45
N PRO A 13 -8.80 -3.78 2.68
CA PRO A 13 -9.08 -5.19 2.95
C PRO A 13 -10.40 -5.74 2.36
N SER A 14 -11.40 -4.88 2.10
CA SER A 14 -12.64 -5.30 1.40
C SER A 14 -12.57 -5.14 -0.12
N GLY A 15 -11.40 -4.85 -0.67
CA GLY A 15 -11.26 -4.34 -2.03
C GLY A 15 -11.72 -2.89 -2.16
N GLY A 16 -11.55 -2.35 -3.37
CA GLY A 16 -11.86 -0.96 -3.70
C GLY A 16 -10.62 -0.06 -3.63
N PRO A 17 -10.67 1.07 -2.90
CA PRO A 17 -9.65 2.10 -2.99
C PRO A 17 -8.31 1.68 -2.39
N TYR A 18 -7.25 2.33 -2.86
CA TYR A 18 -5.88 2.19 -2.43
C TYR A 18 -5.55 3.16 -1.30
N LEU A 19 -4.57 2.75 -0.49
CA LEU A 19 -4.06 3.53 0.61
C LEU A 19 -3.28 4.75 0.10
N CYS A 20 -3.57 5.93 0.66
CA CYS A 20 -2.80 7.15 0.38
C CYS A 20 -2.75 8.07 1.62
N PRO A 21 -1.74 8.96 1.72
CA PRO A 21 -1.73 10.02 2.71
C PRO A 21 -2.79 11.09 2.40
N VAL A 22 -3.53 11.54 3.41
CA VAL A 22 -4.49 12.66 3.31
C VAL A 22 -3.80 13.95 3.75
N GLU A 23 -3.69 14.91 2.83
CA GLU A 23 -2.97 16.18 3.09
C GLU A 23 -3.78 17.14 3.96
N ASN A 24 -5.09 17.23 3.71
CA ASN A 24 -5.95 18.14 4.45
C ASN A 24 -6.31 17.53 5.81
N PRO A 25 -5.93 18.16 6.94
CA PRO A 25 -6.39 17.73 8.24
C PRO A 25 -7.91 17.86 8.27
N LEU A 26 -8.59 16.71 8.35
CA LEU A 26 -10.00 16.70 8.71
C LEU A 26 -10.10 17.20 10.15
N THR A 27 -11.17 17.93 10.48
CA THR A 27 -11.45 18.32 11.86
C THR A 27 -11.31 17.08 12.75
N ASN A 28 -10.44 17.16 13.77
CA ASN A 28 -10.12 16.08 14.72
C ASN A 28 -9.15 14.97 14.25
N ARG A 29 -8.43 15.10 13.14
CA ARG A 29 -7.40 14.13 12.72
C ARG A 29 -6.04 14.76 12.45
N PRO A 30 -4.94 14.01 12.66
CA PRO A 30 -3.61 14.48 12.31
C PRO A 30 -3.46 14.60 10.79
N SER A 31 -2.64 15.56 10.34
CA SER A 31 -2.22 15.68 8.95
C SER A 31 -1.48 14.42 8.48
N ASN A 32 -1.55 14.12 7.18
CA ASN A 32 -0.91 12.96 6.56
C ASN A 32 -1.38 11.61 7.12
N ILE A 33 -2.59 11.55 7.68
CA ILE A 33 -3.23 10.28 8.03
C ILE A 33 -3.35 9.40 6.79
N LEU A 34 -3.06 8.11 6.94
CA LEU A 34 -3.16 7.16 5.86
C LEU A 34 -4.59 6.62 5.77
N LYS A 35 -5.21 6.73 4.60
CA LYS A 35 -6.60 6.32 4.36
C LYS A 35 -6.71 5.55 3.05
N CYS A 36 -7.52 4.50 3.04
CA CYS A 36 -7.92 3.85 1.79
C CYS A 36 -8.97 4.72 1.09
N GLY A 37 -8.53 5.55 0.15
CA GLY A 37 -9.41 6.53 -0.51
C GLY A 37 -9.04 6.89 -1.94
N GLU A 38 -7.88 6.45 -2.44
CA GLU A 38 -7.48 6.70 -3.83
C GLU A 38 -8.05 5.62 -4.76
N SER A 39 -8.61 6.03 -5.89
CA SER A 39 -9.20 5.11 -6.87
C SER A 39 -8.18 4.58 -7.88
N GLN A 40 -7.12 5.34 -8.15
CA GLN A 40 -6.15 5.03 -9.20
C GLN A 40 -4.90 4.36 -8.62
N ILE A 41 -4.62 3.11 -9.03
CA ILE A 41 -3.41 2.38 -8.60
C ILE A 41 -2.11 3.05 -9.06
N LEU A 42 -2.16 3.81 -10.16
CA LEU A 42 -1.02 4.55 -10.71
C LEU A 42 -0.86 5.96 -10.14
N SER A 43 -1.72 6.36 -9.19
CA SER A 43 -1.57 7.63 -8.49
C SER A 43 -0.22 7.65 -7.76
N PRO A 44 0.58 8.73 -7.87
CA PRO A 44 1.85 8.82 -7.15
C PRO A 44 1.69 8.74 -5.62
N ARG A 45 0.46 8.99 -5.12
CA ARG A 45 0.11 9.00 -3.70
C ARG A 45 -0.02 7.61 -3.07
N VAL A 46 -0.17 6.56 -3.88
CA VAL A 46 -0.41 5.19 -3.37
C VAL A 46 0.84 4.33 -3.32
N LYS A 47 1.96 4.85 -3.81
CA LYS A 47 3.23 4.15 -3.83
C LYS A 47 3.94 4.27 -2.49
N PHE A 48 4.26 3.12 -1.91
CA PHE A 48 5.06 3.02 -0.69
C PHE A 48 6.37 2.28 -0.96
N ALA A 49 7.40 2.63 -0.22
CA ALA A 49 8.68 1.92 -0.18
C ALA A 49 8.76 1.12 1.12
N MET A 50 9.23 -0.11 1.00
CA MET A 50 9.57 -0.96 2.14
C MET A 50 11.08 -0.97 2.29
N GLU A 51 11.55 -0.59 3.48
CA GLU A 51 12.98 -0.52 3.78
C GLU A 51 13.27 -1.43 4.97
N LEU A 52 14.21 -2.37 4.81
CA LEU A 52 14.55 -3.31 5.89
C LEU A 52 15.15 -2.57 7.09
N SER A 53 14.84 -3.05 8.30
CA SER A 53 15.49 -2.57 9.51
C SER A 53 16.98 -2.93 9.56
N LYS A 54 17.74 -2.24 10.39
CA LYS A 54 19.17 -2.51 10.59
C LYS A 54 19.45 -3.80 11.36
N THR A 55 18.42 -4.43 11.92
CA THR A 55 18.53 -5.61 12.79
C THR A 55 18.83 -6.92 12.04
N GLY A 56 18.69 -6.93 10.71
CA GLY A 56 18.88 -8.12 9.87
C GLY A 56 17.67 -9.05 9.79
N ASP A 57 16.63 -8.83 10.59
CA ASP A 57 15.34 -9.52 10.45
C ASP A 57 14.61 -8.99 9.21
N VAL A 58 14.45 -9.86 8.21
CA VAL A 58 13.82 -9.54 6.92
C VAL A 58 12.33 -9.20 7.02
N THR A 59 11.69 -9.46 8.16
CA THR A 59 10.29 -9.12 8.41
C THR A 59 10.12 -7.76 9.10
N LEU A 60 11.20 -7.20 9.67
CA LEU A 60 11.20 -5.91 10.33
C LEU A 60 11.56 -4.81 9.33
N VAL A 61 10.62 -3.88 9.14
CA VAL A 61 10.68 -2.89 8.07
C VAL A 61 10.25 -1.51 8.56
N HIS A 62 10.77 -0.51 7.86
CA HIS A 62 10.23 0.84 7.81
C HIS A 62 9.40 0.98 6.54
N ILE A 63 8.28 1.67 6.62
CA ILE A 63 7.41 1.92 5.48
C ILE A 63 7.40 3.42 5.21
N ARG A 64 7.76 3.82 3.99
CA ARG A 64 7.82 5.23 3.58
C ARG A 64 6.85 5.52 2.46
N SER A 65 6.09 6.60 2.56
CA SER A 65 5.32 7.09 1.43
C SER A 65 6.26 7.68 0.39
N CYS A 66 6.18 7.23 -0.85
CA CYS A 66 6.97 7.80 -1.95
C CYS A 66 6.45 9.19 -2.36
N PHE A 67 5.26 9.58 -1.92
CA PHE A 67 4.64 10.85 -2.25
C PHE A 67 5.24 12.03 -1.46
N ASN A 68 5.24 11.94 -0.13
CA ASN A 68 5.75 13.00 0.74
C ASN A 68 7.12 12.67 1.35
N ASN A 69 7.70 11.52 0.99
CA ASN A 69 8.98 11.02 1.49
C ASN A 69 9.04 10.86 3.03
N LYS A 70 7.90 10.62 3.69
CA LYS A 70 7.83 10.43 5.14
C LYS A 70 7.53 8.98 5.51
N TYR A 71 8.09 8.56 6.64
CA TYR A 71 7.89 7.24 7.21
C TYR A 71 6.57 7.17 7.99
N TRP A 72 6.01 5.96 7.99
CA TRP A 72 4.86 5.61 8.80
C TRP A 72 5.23 5.68 10.27
N VAL A 73 4.38 6.33 11.05
CA VAL A 73 4.53 6.44 12.50
C VAL A 73 3.16 6.45 13.15
N ALA A 74 3.07 5.89 14.35
CA ALA A 74 1.85 5.94 15.15
C ALA A 74 1.70 7.31 15.82
N HIS A 75 0.55 7.96 15.64
CA HIS A 75 0.23 9.25 16.22
C HIS A 75 -1.05 9.14 17.07
N LYS A 76 -0.96 9.49 18.35
CA LYS A 76 -2.10 9.43 19.27
C LYS A 76 -2.98 10.66 19.10
N SER A 77 -4.24 10.48 18.73
CA SER A 77 -5.25 11.54 18.72
C SER A 77 -6.57 11.00 19.26
N GLN A 78 -7.19 11.72 20.19
CA GLN A 78 -8.48 11.35 20.83
C GLN A 78 -8.51 9.90 21.35
N GLY A 79 -7.42 9.47 22.01
CA GLY A 79 -7.30 8.12 22.58
C GLY A 79 -6.99 7.01 21.58
N THR A 80 -6.99 7.29 20.28
CA THR A 80 -6.68 6.32 19.22
C THR A 80 -5.31 6.58 18.63
N PHE A 81 -4.53 5.52 18.36
CA PHE A 81 -3.28 5.62 17.61
C PHE A 81 -3.56 5.47 16.12
N TRP A 82 -3.50 6.58 15.39
CA TRP A 82 -3.61 6.62 13.94
C TRP A 82 -2.25 6.40 13.29
N ILE A 83 -2.21 5.82 12.10
CA ILE A 83 -0.98 5.76 11.29
C ILE A 83 -0.93 6.96 10.36
N VAL A 84 0.16 7.70 10.43
CA VAL A 84 0.44 8.87 9.60
C VAL A 84 1.76 8.69 8.87
N ALA A 85 1.89 9.24 7.67
CA ALA A 85 3.17 9.36 6.97
C ALA A 85 3.78 10.73 7.29
N ALA A 86 4.45 10.85 8.44
CA ALA A 86 4.94 12.14 8.95
C ALA A 86 6.38 12.12 9.47
N ALA A 87 6.98 10.95 9.75
CA ALA A 87 8.33 10.89 10.29
C ALA A 87 9.38 11.16 9.20
N ASP A 88 10.39 11.99 9.50
CA ASP A 88 11.45 12.37 8.55
C ASP A 88 12.50 11.27 8.33
N LYS A 89 12.70 10.42 9.33
CA LYS A 89 13.77 9.43 9.38
C LYS A 89 13.25 8.13 10.03
N PRO A 90 13.84 6.98 9.70
CA PRO A 90 13.55 5.74 10.41
C PRO A 90 14.01 5.85 11.87
N GLN A 91 13.19 5.35 12.80
CA GLN A 91 13.46 5.28 14.23
C GLN A 91 13.19 3.85 14.73
N GLU A 92 14.23 3.20 15.24
CA GLU A 92 14.22 1.79 15.66
C GLU A 92 14.13 1.59 17.18
N ASP A 93 14.35 2.65 17.97
CA ASP A 93 14.10 2.58 19.41
C ASP A 93 12.60 2.38 19.67
N THR A 94 12.26 1.20 20.21
CA THR A 94 10.89 0.77 20.45
C THR A 94 10.25 1.48 21.63
N THR A 95 11.05 2.11 22.49
CA THR A 95 10.57 2.96 23.60
C THR A 95 10.24 4.37 23.12
N ASN A 96 10.79 4.79 21.98
CA ASN A 96 10.53 6.10 21.41
C ASN A 96 9.10 6.19 20.85
N PRO A 97 8.30 7.21 21.22
CA PRO A 97 6.95 7.37 20.69
C PRO A 97 6.91 7.52 19.16
N ALA A 98 8.00 7.97 18.54
CA ALA A 98 8.16 8.11 17.10
C ALA A 98 8.76 6.87 16.42
N CYS A 99 8.77 5.69 17.07
CA CYS A 99 9.20 4.43 16.46
C CYS A 99 8.47 4.17 15.14
N THR A 100 9.24 3.87 14.09
CA THR A 100 8.72 3.62 12.72
C THR A 100 8.83 2.15 12.32
N LEU A 101 9.24 1.28 13.25
CA LEU A 101 9.37 -0.15 12.98
C LEU A 101 8.01 -0.84 12.93
N PHE A 102 7.81 -1.57 11.84
CA PHE A 102 6.70 -2.49 11.67
C PHE A 102 7.24 -3.89 11.36
N ARG A 103 6.50 -4.91 11.76
CA ARG A 103 6.67 -6.26 11.24
C ARG A 103 5.63 -6.51 10.15
N ALA A 104 6.09 -6.92 8.97
CA ALA A 104 5.24 -7.27 7.84
C ALA A 104 5.11 -8.79 7.73
N TYR A 105 3.88 -9.31 7.85
CA TYR A 105 3.58 -10.73 7.69
C TYR A 105 2.92 -10.98 6.35
N SER A 106 3.54 -11.79 5.49
CA SER A 106 2.90 -12.25 4.25
C SER A 106 1.81 -13.26 4.58
N ASN A 107 0.55 -12.92 4.29
CA ASN A 107 -0.54 -13.88 4.38
C ASN A 107 -0.72 -14.55 3.02
N LEU A 108 -0.10 -15.72 2.86
CA LEU A 108 -0.20 -16.56 1.66
C LEU A 108 -1.32 -17.61 1.78
N THR A 109 -1.95 -17.75 2.96
CA THR A 109 -2.84 -18.87 3.28
C THR A 109 -4.31 -18.65 2.92
N SER A 110 -4.68 -17.44 2.48
CA SER A 110 -6.05 -17.13 2.05
C SER A 110 -6.13 -17.17 0.51
N GLN A 111 -6.81 -18.17 -0.05
CA GLN A 111 -6.90 -18.48 -1.48
C GLN A 111 -7.49 -17.38 -2.40
N LYS A 112 -7.68 -16.13 -1.93
CA LYS A 112 -8.36 -15.08 -2.72
C LYS A 112 -7.52 -13.84 -3.05
N THR A 113 -6.55 -13.44 -2.23
CA THR A 113 -5.62 -12.34 -2.56
C THR A 113 -4.37 -12.35 -1.67
N PRO A 114 -3.14 -12.36 -2.23
CA PRO A 114 -1.93 -12.19 -1.45
C PRO A 114 -1.87 -10.78 -0.84
N GLY A 115 -1.35 -10.67 0.38
CA GLY A 115 -1.27 -9.38 1.08
C GLY A 115 -0.46 -9.42 2.36
N PHE A 116 -0.34 -8.26 3.00
CA PHE A 116 0.41 -8.08 4.22
C PHE A 116 -0.47 -7.71 5.41
N GLN A 117 -0.15 -8.26 6.57
CA GLN A 117 -0.54 -7.69 7.86
C GLN A 117 0.65 -6.94 8.45
N PHE A 118 0.38 -5.84 9.15
CA PHE A 118 1.41 -5.02 9.77
C PHE A 118 1.20 -4.94 11.28
N LEU A 119 2.28 -5.15 12.03
CA LEU A 119 2.33 -4.97 13.48
C LEU A 119 3.29 -3.83 13.81
N SER A 120 2.83 -2.78 14.49
CA SER A 120 3.71 -1.73 15.00
C SER A 120 4.50 -2.26 16.18
N ILE A 121 5.84 -2.26 16.10
CA ILE A 121 6.69 -2.83 17.15
C ILE A 121 6.69 -1.92 18.39
N GLY A 122 6.86 -0.61 18.23
CA GLY A 122 6.89 0.33 19.35
C GLY A 122 5.55 0.49 20.10
N LYS A 123 4.46 -0.11 19.59
CA LYS A 123 3.14 -0.13 20.25
C LYS A 123 2.63 -1.54 20.55
N SER A 124 3.24 -2.58 19.98
CA SER A 124 2.76 -3.97 20.05
C SER A 124 1.29 -4.12 19.65
N MET A 125 0.87 -3.40 18.61
CA MET A 125 -0.52 -3.36 18.12
C MET A 125 -0.56 -3.51 16.60
N TYR A 126 -1.62 -4.13 16.09
CA TYR A 126 -1.78 -4.37 14.67
C TYR A 126 -2.42 -3.20 13.95
N VAL A 127 -2.04 -3.03 12.69
CA VAL A 127 -2.64 -2.05 11.79
C VAL A 127 -3.98 -2.57 11.28
N VAL A 128 -5.02 -1.75 11.43
CA VAL A 128 -6.37 -2.02 10.94
C VAL A 128 -6.87 -0.84 10.11
N ASN A 129 -7.84 -1.11 9.23
CA ASN A 129 -8.53 -0.08 8.47
C ASN A 129 -9.85 0.26 9.16
N VAL A 130 -9.95 1.46 9.72
CA VAL A 130 -11.17 1.97 10.36
C VAL A 130 -12.07 2.59 9.30
N ARG A 131 -13.36 2.25 9.33
CA ARG A 131 -14.38 2.66 8.34
C ARG A 131 -15.39 3.69 8.84
N ASP A 132 -15.04 4.45 9.88
CA ASP A 132 -15.90 5.57 10.30
C ASP A 132 -16.03 6.62 9.17
N SER A 133 -16.85 7.65 9.37
CA SER A 133 -17.13 8.70 8.36
C SER A 133 -15.86 9.39 7.82
N VAL A 134 -14.77 9.36 8.59
CA VAL A 134 -13.48 9.95 8.24
C VAL A 134 -12.53 8.89 7.67
N GLY A 135 -12.56 7.68 8.20
CA GLY A 135 -11.74 6.53 7.85
C GLY A 135 -10.26 6.71 8.20
N GLY A 136 -9.48 5.65 8.04
CA GLY A 136 -8.02 5.72 8.17
C GLY A 136 -7.42 4.47 8.80
N LEU A 137 -6.09 4.39 8.75
CA LEU A 137 -5.35 3.34 9.43
C LEU A 137 -5.16 3.68 10.90
N ALA A 138 -5.50 2.73 11.76
CA ALA A 138 -5.29 2.82 13.20
C ALA A 138 -4.59 1.58 13.74
N LEU A 139 -4.16 1.65 14.98
CA LEU A 139 -3.66 0.52 15.74
C LEU A 139 -4.75 -0.05 16.66
N GLN A 140 -4.88 -1.37 16.67
CA GLN A 140 -5.70 -2.13 17.62
C GLN A 140 -4.92 -3.33 18.18
N SER A 141 -5.24 -3.74 19.41
CA SER A 141 -4.52 -4.83 20.11
C SER A 141 -4.94 -6.24 19.66
N ASP A 142 -5.95 -6.34 18.80
CA ASP A 142 -6.58 -7.57 18.36
C ASP A 142 -5.96 -8.10 17.05
N LYS A 143 -6.75 -8.76 16.19
CA LYS A 143 -6.26 -9.35 14.94
C LYS A 143 -6.17 -8.29 13.84
N GLY A 144 -4.95 -8.05 13.35
CA GLY A 144 -4.71 -7.13 12.23
C GLY A 144 -5.44 -7.49 10.94
N HIS A 145 -5.75 -6.46 10.14
CA HIS A 145 -6.29 -6.66 8.80
C HIS A 145 -5.19 -7.06 7.81
N THR A 146 -5.51 -7.98 6.90
CA THR A 146 -4.68 -8.26 5.73
C THR A 146 -5.01 -7.25 4.64
N PHE A 147 -4.00 -6.51 4.18
CA PHE A 147 -4.11 -5.57 3.07
C PHE A 147 -3.64 -6.25 1.79
N PRO A 148 -4.52 -6.47 0.79
CA PRO A 148 -4.09 -6.93 -0.52
C PRO A 148 -2.97 -6.03 -1.04
N THR A 149 -1.90 -6.65 -1.52
CA THR A 149 -0.68 -5.94 -1.91
C THR A 149 -0.36 -6.20 -3.36
N VAL A 150 -0.03 -5.13 -4.08
CA VAL A 150 0.48 -5.20 -5.44
C VAL A 150 1.94 -4.75 -5.42
N ASP A 151 2.82 -5.56 -5.98
CA ASP A 151 4.21 -5.18 -6.22
C ASP A 151 4.25 -4.12 -7.32
N TRP A 152 4.73 -2.92 -7.00
CA TRP A 152 4.77 -1.81 -7.93
C TRP A 152 5.65 -2.11 -9.14
N GLU A 153 6.69 -2.92 -8.99
CA GLU A 153 7.63 -3.25 -10.07
C GLU A 153 7.00 -4.20 -11.10
N THR A 154 5.89 -4.86 -10.75
CA THR A 154 5.12 -5.70 -11.66
C THR A 154 4.07 -4.92 -12.48
N LEU A 155 3.83 -3.65 -12.16
CA LEU A 155 2.85 -2.83 -12.86
C LEU A 155 3.36 -2.44 -14.25
N VAL A 156 2.62 -2.83 -15.28
CA VAL A 156 2.87 -2.41 -16.67
C VAL A 156 2.09 -1.13 -16.96
N ILE A 157 2.79 -0.02 -17.11
CA ILE A 157 2.22 1.27 -17.49
C ILE A 157 2.41 1.45 -19.00
N LEU A 158 1.33 1.28 -19.76
CA LEU A 158 1.36 1.51 -21.20
C LEU A 158 1.14 3.01 -21.52
N PRO A 159 1.79 3.56 -22.55
CA PRO A 159 1.49 4.89 -23.07
C PRO A 159 0.01 5.03 -23.50
N SER A 160 -0.48 6.27 -23.60
CA SER A 160 -1.87 6.56 -23.98
C SER A 160 -2.25 6.05 -25.37
N LYS A 161 -1.28 5.85 -26.25
CA LYS A 161 -1.44 5.22 -27.56
C LYS A 161 -0.42 4.11 -27.69
N VAL A 162 -0.93 2.91 -27.94
CA VAL A 162 -0.11 1.72 -28.19
C VAL A 162 -0.65 0.97 -29.41
N SER A 163 0.24 0.27 -30.09
CA SER A 163 -0.13 -0.72 -31.10
C SER A 163 0.53 -2.04 -30.71
N PHE A 164 -0.24 -3.13 -30.77
CA PHE A 164 0.23 -4.45 -30.37
C PHE A 164 0.73 -5.19 -31.60
N LYS A 165 1.99 -5.62 -31.61
CA LYS A 165 2.59 -6.41 -32.69
C LYS A 165 2.52 -7.89 -32.34
N SER A 166 2.02 -8.73 -33.25
CA SER A 166 2.04 -10.18 -33.09
C SER A 166 3.34 -10.75 -33.64
N ASN A 167 4.01 -11.59 -32.85
CA ASN A 167 5.18 -12.33 -33.32
C ASN A 167 4.77 -13.51 -34.22
N ASP A 168 3.62 -14.12 -33.95
CA ASP A 168 3.15 -15.32 -34.67
C ASP A 168 2.47 -14.98 -36.01
N LEU A 169 1.94 -13.75 -36.16
CA LEU A 169 1.33 -13.26 -37.39
C LEU A 169 2.29 -12.38 -38.19
N SER A 170 3.52 -12.87 -38.41
CA SER A 170 4.53 -12.22 -39.26
C SER A 170 4.87 -10.78 -38.90
N GLY A 171 4.76 -10.40 -37.62
CA GLY A 171 5.03 -9.04 -37.18
C GLY A 171 3.93 -8.03 -37.53
N ASN A 172 2.73 -8.48 -37.87
CA ASN A 172 1.60 -7.59 -38.10
C ASN A 172 1.13 -6.92 -36.80
N TYR A 173 0.59 -5.70 -36.94
CA TYR A 173 0.02 -4.95 -35.84
C TYR A 173 -1.50 -5.19 -35.75
N LEU A 174 -2.01 -5.27 -34.52
CA LEU A 174 -3.44 -5.31 -34.25
C LEU A 174 -4.09 -4.01 -34.75
N CYS A 175 -5.05 -4.15 -35.64
CA CYS A 175 -5.84 -3.04 -36.18
C CYS A 175 -7.32 -3.43 -36.27
N SER A 176 -8.20 -2.43 -36.18
CA SER A 176 -9.63 -2.64 -36.47
C SER A 176 -9.82 -2.84 -37.98
N ARG A 177 -10.55 -3.87 -38.37
CA ARG A 177 -10.99 -4.08 -39.76
C ARG A 177 -12.46 -4.44 -39.80
N THR A 178 -13.17 -3.95 -40.82
CA THR A 178 -14.52 -4.40 -41.12
C THR A 178 -14.42 -5.69 -41.93
N CYS A 179 -14.97 -6.78 -41.40
CA CYS A 179 -15.16 -8.01 -42.15
C CYS A 179 -16.63 -8.06 -42.59
N PRO A 180 -16.95 -7.94 -43.89
CA PRO A 180 -18.31 -8.12 -44.36
C PRO A 180 -18.77 -9.55 -44.04
N GLY A 181 -19.84 -9.66 -43.25
CA GLY A 181 -20.46 -10.94 -42.93
C GLY A 181 -21.17 -11.51 -44.14
N GLN A 182 -20.79 -12.72 -44.53
CA GLN A 182 -21.61 -13.59 -45.34
C GLN A 182 -22.75 -14.08 -44.44
N ILE A 183 -23.96 -13.58 -44.69
CA ILE A 183 -25.19 -14.12 -44.09
C ILE A 183 -25.33 -15.53 -44.66
N LEU A 184 -25.28 -16.55 -43.79
CA LEU A 184 -25.85 -17.87 -44.07
C LEU A 184 -27.24 -17.93 -43.46
#